data_AF-A0AAD6KX08-F1
#
_entry.id   AF-A0AAD6KX08-F1
#
_cell.length_a   1.000
_cell.length_b   1.000
_cell.length_c   1.000
_cell.angle_alpha   90.00
_cell.angle_beta   90.00
_cell.angle_gamma   90.00
#
_symmetry.space_group_name_H-M   'P 1'
#
loop_
_entity.id
_entity.type
_entity.pdbx_description
1 polymer ?
#
loop_
_entity_poly.entity_id
_entity_poly.type
_entity_poly.pdbx_seq_one_letter_code
_entity_poly.pdbx_strand_id
1 'polypeptide(L)'
;MHTRDRQEEINLYPFLHLLPDGNLFIFANNRSISLDYKSNKVIREYPVMPVGDRRNYPCTGSSVLLPLRLAGITNVTDLPEAEVMICGGAQKGAYIKSNYLHIYEQASRTCGRLKGDGPETRMGHGVNAHP
;
A
#
# COMPACT_ATOMS: atom_id res chain seq x y z
N MET A 1 3.22 13.87 1.07
CA MET A 1 2.04 12.99 0.94
C MET A 1 0.70 13.68 1.26
N HIS A 2 -0.17 13.85 0.26
CA HIS A 2 -1.56 14.31 0.47
C HIS A 2 -2.53 13.17 0.11
N THR A 3 -3.34 12.73 1.08
CA THR A 3 -4.23 11.55 0.97
C THR A 3 -5.69 11.85 1.20
N ARG A 4 -6.01 13.10 1.55
CA ARG A 4 -7.35 13.56 1.90
C ARG A 4 -8.25 13.54 0.66
N ASP A 5 -9.37 12.84 0.76
CA ASP A 5 -10.51 13.02 -0.13
C ASP A 5 -11.57 13.80 0.66
N ARG A 6 -12.04 14.92 0.11
CA ARG A 6 -12.90 15.87 0.83
C ARG A 6 -14.30 15.31 1.10
N GLN A 7 -14.68 14.27 0.36
CA GLN A 7 -15.98 13.62 0.45
C GLN A 7 -15.92 12.26 1.16
N GLU A 8 -14.73 11.66 1.28
CA GLU A 8 -14.53 10.34 1.91
C GLU A 8 -13.23 10.33 2.72
N GLU A 9 -13.29 10.10 4.04
CA GLU A 9 -12.09 9.92 4.85
C GLU A 9 -11.54 8.50 4.68
N ILE A 10 -10.66 8.33 3.69
CA ILE A 10 -10.12 7.05 3.18
C ILE A 10 -8.63 6.83 3.52
N ASN A 11 -8.15 7.54 4.53
CA ASN A 11 -6.75 7.53 4.98
C ASN A 11 -6.60 7.07 6.44
N LEU A 12 -7.70 6.62 7.08
CA LEU A 12 -7.67 6.06 8.42
C LEU A 12 -7.10 4.63 8.39
N TYR A 13 -6.37 4.26 9.45
CA TYR A 13 -5.69 2.97 9.57
C TYR A 13 -4.75 2.69 8.38
N PRO A 14 -3.66 3.48 8.24
CA PRO A 14 -2.67 3.26 7.19
C PRO A 14 -2.03 1.87 7.33
N PHE A 15 -1.64 1.27 6.22
CA PHE A 15 -0.85 0.04 6.26
C PHE A 15 0.60 0.38 6.57
N LEU A 16 1.16 -0.32 7.55
CA LEU A 16 2.49 -0.05 8.06
C LEU A 16 3.30 -1.35 8.10
N HIS A 17 4.51 -1.30 7.54
CA HIS A 17 5.49 -2.39 7.61
C HIS A 17 6.86 -1.80 7.97
N LEU A 18 7.63 -2.51 8.80
CA LEU A 18 9.04 -2.18 9.04
C LEU A 18 9.89 -2.73 7.89
N LEU A 19 10.66 -1.87 7.24
CA LEU A 19 11.53 -2.23 6.12
C LEU A 19 12.89 -2.75 6.63
N PRO A 20 13.63 -3.53 5.80
CA PRO A 20 14.94 -4.06 6.17
C PRO A 20 15.99 -3.00 6.49
N ASP A 21 15.87 -1.80 5.90
CA ASP A 21 16.73 -0.64 6.20
C ASP A 21 16.39 0.06 7.53
N GLY A 22 15.36 -0.42 8.23
CA GLY A 22 14.89 0.11 9.51
C GLY A 22 13.89 1.27 9.39
N ASN A 23 13.51 1.68 8.17
CA ASN A 23 12.51 2.70 7.94
C ASN A 23 11.08 2.12 7.93
N LEU A 24 10.07 2.97 8.09
CA LEU A 24 8.67 2.57 8.04
C LEU A 24 8.12 2.75 6.64
N PHE A 25 7.65 1.67 6.03
CA PHE A 25 6.74 1.75 4.90
C PHE A 25 5.36 2.15 5.40
N ILE A 26 4.77 3.19 4.82
CA ILE A 26 3.42 3.66 5.15
C ILE A 26 2.62 3.79 3.86
N PHE A 27 1.49 3.10 3.77
CA PHE A 27 0.53 3.25 2.69
C PHE A 27 -0.80 3.80 3.22
N ALA A 28 -1.30 4.84 2.55
CA ALA A 28 -2.59 5.43 2.85
C ALA A 28 -3.29 5.85 1.56
N ASN A 29 -4.57 5.50 1.45
CA ASN A 29 -5.42 5.70 0.28
C ASN A 29 -4.87 4.96 -0.96
N ASN A 30 -4.07 5.63 -1.79
CA ASN A 30 -3.44 5.07 -3.00
C ASN A 30 -1.97 5.46 -3.13
N ARG A 31 -1.38 6.04 -2.07
CA ARG A 31 0.02 6.49 -2.05
C ARG A 31 0.76 5.76 -0.95
N SER A 32 2.08 5.70 -1.09
CA SER A 32 2.95 5.20 -0.02
C SER A 32 4.26 5.97 0.06
N ILE A 33 4.88 5.89 1.23
CA ILE A 33 6.17 6.50 1.54
C ILE A 33 7.06 5.54 2.34
N SER A 34 8.36 5.77 2.30
CA SER A 34 9.31 5.30 3.31
C SER A 34 9.66 6.46 4.23
N LEU A 35 9.44 6.27 5.53
CA LEU A 35 9.64 7.25 6.58
C LEU A 35 10.78 6.80 7.49
N ASP A 36 11.83 7.62 7.59
CA ASP A 36 12.73 7.56 8.74
C ASP A 36 11.99 8.17 9.93
N TYR A 37 11.46 7.30 10.78
CA TYR A 37 10.65 7.69 11.93
C TYR A 37 11.48 8.35 13.04
N LYS A 38 12.81 8.15 13.06
CA LYS A 38 13.69 8.75 14.08
C LYS A 38 13.93 10.22 13.79
N SER A 39 14.17 10.55 12.52
CA SER A 39 14.34 11.94 12.08
C SER A 39 13.04 12.59 11.59
N ASN A 40 11.93 11.84 11.57
CA ASN A 40 10.64 12.25 11.02
C ASN A 40 10.75 12.76 9.57
N LYS A 41 11.54 12.07 8.75
CA LYS A 41 11.82 12.48 7.37
C LYS A 41 11.31 11.46 6.37
N VAL A 42 10.56 11.92 5.37
CA VAL A 42 10.21 11.10 4.22
C VAL A 42 11.48 10.88 3.41
N ILE A 43 11.97 9.63 3.40
CA ILE A 43 13.16 9.23 2.66
C ILE A 43 12.79 8.92 1.20
N ARG A 44 11.55 8.48 0.97
CA ARG A 44 11.05 8.15 -0.35
C ARG A 44 9.54 8.30 -0.44
N GLU A 45 9.06 8.83 -1.58
CA GLU A 45 7.67 8.62 -2.01
C GLU A 45 7.65 7.55 -3.10
N TYR A 46 6.77 6.57 -2.97
CA TYR A 46 6.59 5.51 -3.97
C TYR A 46 5.55 5.94 -5.02
N PRO A 47 5.55 5.32 -6.22
CA PRO A 47 4.54 5.59 -7.23
C PRO A 47 3.12 5.37 -6.71
N VAL A 48 2.19 6.18 -7.23
CA VAL A 48 0.77 6.04 -6.95
C VAL A 48 0.27 4.68 -7.42
N MET A 49 -0.58 4.02 -6.63
CA MET A 49 -1.25 2.80 -7.06
C MET A 49 -2.10 3.10 -8.30
N PRO A 50 -1.87 2.40 -9.43
CA PRO A 50 -2.54 2.73 -10.70
C PRO A 50 -4.04 2.46 -10.64
N VAL A 51 -4.46 1.48 -9.84
CA VAL A 51 -5.89 1.25 -9.57
C VAL A 51 -6.36 2.25 -8.52
N GLY A 52 -7.33 3.08 -8.88
CA GLY A 52 -7.91 4.12 -8.02
C GLY A 52 -8.82 3.59 -6.90
N ASP A 53 -8.83 2.27 -6.66
CA ASP A 53 -9.57 1.65 -5.57
C ASP A 53 -9.03 2.14 -4.23
N ARG A 54 -9.95 2.34 -3.29
CA ARG A 54 -9.62 2.73 -1.93
C ARG A 54 -9.32 1.46 -1.13
N ARG A 55 -8.18 1.42 -0.46
CA ARG A 55 -7.71 0.23 0.27
C ARG A 55 -7.80 0.36 1.78
N ASN A 56 -7.70 1.58 2.31
CA ASN A 56 -7.77 1.83 3.75
C ASN A 56 -9.21 2.09 4.19
N TYR A 57 -9.43 2.06 5.51
CA TYR A 57 -10.74 2.26 6.11
C TYR A 57 -11.44 3.50 5.54
N PRO A 58 -12.75 3.41 5.24
CA PRO A 58 -13.68 2.29 5.52
C PRO A 58 -13.60 1.13 4.52
N CYS A 59 -12.73 1.21 3.52
CA CYS A 59 -12.55 0.13 2.55
C CYS A 59 -11.64 -0.95 3.15
N THR A 60 -12.11 -2.19 3.16
CA THR A 60 -11.45 -3.32 3.83
C THR A 60 -10.38 -3.96 2.92
N GLY A 61 -9.42 -3.16 2.47
CA GLY A 61 -8.23 -3.68 1.81
C GLY A 61 -7.24 -4.24 2.82
N SER A 62 -6.30 -5.04 2.32
CA SER A 62 -5.27 -5.70 3.12
C SER A 62 -3.90 -5.46 2.52
N SER A 63 -2.88 -5.48 3.37
CA SER A 63 -1.48 -5.37 2.95
C SER A 63 -0.64 -6.43 3.63
N VAL A 64 0.38 -6.92 2.90
CA VAL A 64 1.35 -7.88 3.40
C VAL A 64 2.74 -7.51 2.90
N LEU A 65 3.73 -7.53 3.80
CA LEU A 65 5.13 -7.62 3.44
C LEU A 65 5.40 -9.09 3.04
N LEU A 66 5.73 -9.30 1.77
CA LEU A 66 6.04 -10.63 1.25
C LEU A 66 7.33 -11.17 1.89
N PRO A 67 7.54 -12.50 1.89
CA PRO A 67 8.68 -13.11 2.55
C PRO A 67 10.01 -12.52 2.09
N LEU A 68 10.81 -12.06 3.06
CA LEU A 68 12.17 -11.59 2.80
C LEU A 68 13.05 -12.76 2.38
N ARG A 69 13.70 -12.64 1.22
CA ARG A 69 14.63 -13.65 0.73
C ARG A 69 16.04 -13.32 1.21
N LEU A 70 16.53 -14.08 2.18
CA LEU A 70 17.87 -13.89 2.76
C LEU A 70 18.98 -14.62 1.99
N ALA A 71 18.63 -15.45 1.02
CA ALA A 71 19.58 -16.21 0.23
C ALA A 71 20.51 -15.27 -0.56
N GLY A 72 21.83 -15.43 -0.39
CA GLY A 72 22.84 -14.61 -1.07
C GLY A 72 23.27 -13.36 -0.29
N ILE A 73 22.70 -13.09 0.89
CA ILE A 73 23.20 -12.07 1.81
C ILE A 73 24.43 -12.62 2.51
N THR A 74 25.59 -12.03 2.23
CA THR A 74 26.88 -12.45 2.80
C THR A 74 27.48 -11.40 3.72
N ASN A 75 27.13 -10.11 3.54
CA ASN A 75 27.54 -9.03 4.43
C ASN A 75 26.36 -8.49 5.23
N VAL A 76 26.65 -7.98 6.43
CA VAL A 76 25.66 -7.31 7.30
C VAL A 76 25.08 -6.04 6.65
N THR A 77 25.79 -5.47 5.66
CA THR A 77 25.35 -4.30 4.89
C THR A 77 24.41 -4.66 3.74
N ASP A 78 24.31 -5.93 3.36
CA ASP A 78 23.44 -6.37 2.26
C ASP A 78 22.04 -6.59 2.83
N LEU A 79 21.11 -5.67 2.50
CA LEU A 79 19.73 -5.76 2.96
C LEU A 79 18.90 -6.63 2.00
N PRO A 80 18.02 -7.50 2.50
CA PRO A 80 17.09 -8.23 1.64
C PRO A 80 16.14 -7.25 0.95
N GLU A 81 15.77 -7.55 -0.28
CA GLU A 81 14.76 -6.77 -0.98
C GLU A 81 13.39 -6.95 -0.32
N ALA A 82 12.75 -5.84 0.04
CA ALA A 82 11.38 -5.81 0.53
C ALA A 82 10.37 -5.66 -0.61
N GLU A 83 9.29 -6.43 -0.52
CA GLU A 83 8.16 -6.32 -1.42
C GLU A 83 6.84 -6.29 -0.66
N VAL A 84 6.03 -5.25 -0.89
CA VAL A 84 4.71 -5.10 -0.25
C VAL A 84 3.62 -5.34 -1.28
N MET A 85 2.69 -6.24 -0.96
CA MET A 85 1.49 -6.47 -1.75
C MET A 85 0.28 -5.87 -1.03
N ILE A 86 -0.61 -5.22 -1.78
CA ILE A 86 -1.84 -4.61 -1.28
C ILE A 86 -3.00 -5.02 -2.17
N CYS A 87 -4.06 -5.59 -1.58
CA CYS A 87 -5.21 -6.15 -2.29
C CYS A 87 -6.53 -5.72 -1.65
N GLY A 88 -7.65 -5.89 -2.35
CA GLY A 88 -8.98 -5.72 -1.77
C GLY A 88 -9.41 -4.27 -1.55
N GLY A 89 -10.41 -4.02 -0.71
CA GLY A 89 -11.02 -2.70 -0.59
C GLY A 89 -12.12 -2.49 -1.63
N ALA A 90 -12.39 -1.26 -2.03
CA ALA A 90 -13.58 -0.94 -2.83
C ALA A 90 -13.37 0.25 -3.77
N GLN A 91 -14.26 0.38 -4.75
CA GLN A 91 -14.28 1.54 -5.64
C GLN A 91 -14.60 2.81 -4.86
N LYS A 92 -14.19 3.96 -5.41
CA LYS A 92 -14.54 5.27 -4.85
C LYS A 92 -16.06 5.42 -4.78
N GLY A 93 -16.59 5.95 -3.68
CA GLY A 93 -18.04 6.09 -3.48
C GLY A 93 -18.72 4.87 -2.86
N ALA A 94 -18.05 3.72 -2.77
CA ALA A 94 -18.66 2.49 -2.27
C ALA A 94 -19.13 2.61 -0.81
N TYR A 95 -18.40 3.38 0.03
CA TYR A 95 -18.83 3.66 1.40
C TYR A 95 -20.11 4.50 1.44
N ILE A 96 -20.20 5.54 0.62
CA ILE A 96 -21.40 6.39 0.56
C ILE A 96 -22.60 5.57 0.07
N LYS A 97 -22.40 4.76 -0.98
CA LYS A 97 -23.43 3.87 -1.53
C LYS A 97 -23.93 2.86 -0.49
N SER A 98 -23.04 2.24 0.27
CA SER A 98 -23.45 1.23 1.27
C SER A 98 -24.11 1.88 2.49
N ASN A 99 -23.53 2.95 3.02
CA ASN A 99 -23.95 3.56 4.29
C ASN A 99 -25.22 4.41 4.18
N TYR A 100 -25.47 5.05 3.02
CA TYR A 100 -26.61 5.96 2.85
C TYR A 100 -27.64 5.47 1.83
N LEU A 101 -27.23 4.69 0.83
CA LEU A 101 -28.14 4.23 -0.24
C LEU A 101 -28.46 2.74 -0.14
N HIS A 102 -27.82 2.00 0.77
CA HIS A 102 -27.93 0.54 0.89
C HIS A 102 -27.63 -0.21 -0.43
N ILE A 103 -26.73 0.35 -1.24
CA ILE A 103 -26.22 -0.24 -2.48
C ILE A 103 -24.83 -0.80 -2.18
N TYR A 104 -24.66 -2.11 -2.37
CA TYR A 104 -23.43 -2.82 -2.07
C TYR A 104 -22.69 -3.17 -3.35
N GLU A 105 -21.52 -2.55 -3.54
CA GLU A 105 -20.64 -2.87 -4.67
C GLU A 105 -19.76 -4.07 -4.36
N GLN A 106 -19.34 -4.76 -5.41
CA GLN A 106 -18.40 -5.87 -5.27
C GLN A 106 -17.06 -5.36 -4.71
N ALA A 107 -16.43 -6.18 -3.87
CA ALA A 107 -15.09 -5.91 -3.39
C ALA A 107 -14.10 -5.85 -4.55
N SER A 108 -13.11 -4.97 -4.43
CA SER A 108 -12.03 -4.87 -5.39
C SER A 108 -11.27 -6.19 -5.47
N ARG A 109 -11.11 -6.69 -6.71
CA ARG A 109 -10.32 -7.88 -7.01
C ARG A 109 -8.89 -7.53 -7.45
N THR A 110 -8.48 -6.28 -7.31
CA THR A 110 -7.18 -5.84 -7.81
C THR A 110 -6.13 -5.90 -6.70
N CYS A 111 -4.88 -6.12 -7.08
CA CYS A 111 -3.73 -6.04 -6.19
C CYS A 111 -2.65 -5.13 -6.78
N GLY A 112 -1.95 -4.37 -5.95
CA GLY A 112 -0.70 -3.69 -6.32
C GLY A 112 0.48 -4.34 -5.61
N ARG A 113 1.60 -4.48 -6.31
CA ARG A 113 2.87 -4.94 -5.75
C ARG A 113 3.89 -3.82 -5.84
N LEU A 114 4.41 -3.40 -4.69
CA LEU A 114 5.47 -2.41 -4.56
C LEU A 114 6.76 -3.15 -4.28
N LYS A 115 7.64 -3.11 -5.29
CA LYS A 115 8.98 -3.65 -5.18
C LYS A 115 9.96 -2.52 -4.93
N GLY A 116 10.67 -2.62 -3.81
CA GLY A 116 12.07 -2.22 -3.80
C GLY A 116 12.48 -1.02 -2.97
N ASP A 117 13.74 -1.19 -2.59
CA ASP A 117 14.68 -0.18 -2.11
C ASP A 117 15.48 0.43 -3.30
N GLY A 118 15.22 0.00 -4.54
CA GLY A 118 15.91 0.42 -5.77
C GLY A 118 15.26 1.56 -6.60
N PRO A 119 15.97 2.08 -7.62
CA PRO A 119 15.58 3.26 -8.43
C PRO A 119 14.41 3.01 -9.40
N GLU A 120 13.98 1.75 -9.55
CA GLU A 120 12.89 1.36 -10.44
C GLU A 120 11.75 0.73 -9.65
N THR A 121 11.16 1.50 -8.73
CA THR A 121 9.93 1.06 -8.06
C THR A 121 8.81 0.98 -9.11
N ARG A 122 8.44 -0.24 -9.50
CA ARG A 122 7.28 -0.47 -10.37
C ARG A 122 6.14 -1.02 -9.52
N MET A 123 5.02 -0.29 -9.47
CA MET A 123 3.75 -0.90 -9.10
C MET A 123 3.37 -1.87 -10.20
N GLY A 124 3.37 -3.18 -9.93
CA GLY A 124 2.82 -4.16 -10.86
C GLY A 124 1.39 -3.76 -11.25
N HIS A 125 1.03 -3.87 -12.52
CA HIS A 125 -0.34 -3.66 -12.97
C HIS A 125 -1.26 -4.58 -12.19
N GLY A 126 -2.44 -4.06 -11.82
CA GLY A 126 -3.46 -4.82 -11.11
C GLY A 126 -3.85 -6.05 -11.90
N VAL A 127 -3.22 -7.18 -11.61
CA VAL A 127 -3.76 -8.48 -11.97
C VAL A 127 -4.98 -8.69 -11.10
N ASN A 128 -6.06 -9.19 -11.71
CA ASN A 128 -7.14 -9.77 -10.92
C ASN A 128 -6.49 -10.77 -9.97
N ALA A 129 -6.84 -10.70 -8.69
CA ALA A 129 -6.63 -11.80 -7.76
C ALA A 129 -7.36 -13.00 -8.40
N HIS A 130 -6.57 -13.86 -9.03
CA HIS A 130 -7.04 -15.16 -9.46
C HIS A 130 -7.36 -15.93 -8.16
N PRO A 131 -8.55 -16.56 -8.09
CA PRO A 131 -8.90 -17.39 -6.95
C PRO A 131 -7.90 -18.56 -6.77
#